data_AF-A0A7C5EDD2-F1
#
_entry.id   AF-A0A7C5EDD2-F1
#
_cell.length_a   1.000
_cell.length_b   1.000
_cell.length_c   1.000
_cell.angle_alpha   90.00
_cell.angle_beta   90.00
_cell.angle_gamma   90.00
#
_symmetry.space_group_name_H-M   'P 1'
#
loop_
_entity.id
_entity.type
_entity.pdbx_description
1 polymer ?
#
loop_
_entity_poly.entity_id
_entity_poly.type
_entity_poly.pdbx_seq_one_letter_code
_entity_poly.pdbx_strand_id
1 'polypeptide(L)'
;MLKKHWVGIGLGLVLALVGVKALADYLGPDRTVQVQVWQRRECHYEALYDPPEAGWYSCQLNLYYEPGASCPAVGSVGEYFNWNECRGWPVNKACRCVAGLGDSCESVSCSITLSSQLDSCTEGETGCRSVEQTITYPEATVQGTLENCDERNGWCVTLPRLVLTGHEPLNNHFITGIEGTHNGEPFYCEGA
;
A
#
# COMPACT_ATOMS: atom_id res chain seq x y z
N MET A 1 58.59 -21.83 -35.06
CA MET A 1 58.45 -20.41 -35.42
C MET A 1 57.56 -19.74 -34.37
N LEU A 2 58.14 -18.89 -33.51
CA LEU A 2 57.44 -18.22 -32.42
C LEU A 2 56.44 -17.18 -32.97
N LYS A 3 55.17 -17.28 -32.59
CA LYS A 3 54.17 -16.22 -32.80
C LYS A 3 53.90 -15.51 -31.47
N LYS A 4 54.51 -14.33 -31.35
CA LYS A 4 54.32 -13.34 -30.27
C LYS A 4 52.92 -12.75 -30.40
N HIS A 5 52.03 -13.02 -29.45
CA HIS A 5 50.76 -12.28 -29.31
C HIS A 5 50.77 -11.55 -27.97
N TRP A 6 50.83 -10.22 -28.07
CA TRP A 6 50.49 -9.30 -27.00
C TRP A 6 48.97 -9.16 -27.02
N VAL A 7 48.30 -9.48 -25.91
CA VAL A 7 46.92 -9.07 -25.68
C VAL A 7 46.93 -8.33 -24.35
N GLY A 8 46.65 -7.02 -24.44
CA GLY A 8 46.70 -6.10 -23.33
C GLY A 8 45.71 -6.46 -22.24
N ILE A 9 46.20 -6.42 -21.00
CA ILE A 9 45.39 -6.48 -19.79
C ILE A 9 44.67 -5.13 -19.69
N GLY A 10 43.44 -5.07 -20.19
CA GLY A 10 42.51 -4.00 -19.87
C GLY A 10 41.94 -4.24 -18.48
N LEU A 11 42.63 -3.79 -17.44
CA LEU A 11 42.10 -3.74 -16.09
C LEU A 11 41.10 -2.58 -16.01
N GLY A 12 39.88 -2.80 -16.50
CA GLY A 12 38.76 -1.90 -16.30
C GLY A 12 38.32 -1.97 -14.85
N LEU A 13 38.89 -1.12 -14.00
CA LEU A 13 38.43 -0.92 -12.63
C LEU A 13 37.08 -0.19 -12.68
N VAL A 14 35.99 -0.96 -12.77
CA VAL A 14 34.63 -0.46 -12.56
C VAL A 14 34.50 -0.15 -11.07
N LEU A 15 34.73 1.09 -10.67
CA LEU A 15 34.32 1.60 -9.37
C LEU A 15 32.79 1.63 -9.36
N ALA A 16 32.18 0.51 -8.99
CA ALA A 16 30.83 0.54 -8.49
C ALA A 16 30.88 1.34 -7.17
N LEU A 17 30.26 2.52 -7.16
CA LEU A 17 29.80 3.17 -5.94
C LEU A 17 28.74 2.26 -5.33
N VAL A 18 29.19 1.15 -4.75
CA VAL A 18 28.39 0.36 -3.83
C VAL A 18 28.27 1.27 -2.62
N GLY A 19 27.14 1.97 -2.52
CA GLY A 19 26.70 2.48 -1.22
C GLY A 19 26.69 1.26 -0.31
N VAL A 20 27.74 1.12 0.50
CA VAL A 20 27.82 0.05 1.49
C VAL A 20 26.68 0.37 2.43
N LYS A 21 25.57 -0.34 2.28
CA LYS A 21 24.56 -0.37 3.33
C LYS A 21 25.31 -0.97 4.51
N ALA A 22 25.74 -0.12 5.43
CA ALA A 22 26.12 -0.60 6.75
C ALA A 22 24.95 -1.47 7.20
N LEU A 23 25.22 -2.73 7.53
CA LEU A 23 24.26 -3.58 8.20
C LEU A 23 24.14 -3.01 9.60
N ALA A 24 23.38 -1.93 9.73
CA ALA A 24 22.93 -1.42 11.00
C ALA A 24 21.75 -2.30 11.40
N ASP A 25 21.90 -3.02 12.50
CA ASP A 25 20.78 -3.69 13.12
C ASP A 25 20.03 -2.68 13.98
N TYR A 26 18.71 -2.68 13.88
CA TYR A 26 17.88 -1.77 14.67
C TYR A 26 17.59 -2.43 16.02
N LEU A 27 18.28 -1.95 17.06
CA LEU A 27 18.17 -2.48 18.43
C LEU A 27 17.09 -1.78 19.29
N GLY A 28 16.25 -0.93 18.68
CA GLY A 28 15.22 -0.20 19.43
C GLY A 28 13.93 -0.99 19.63
N PRO A 29 12.88 -0.35 20.19
CA PRO A 29 11.60 -1.01 20.46
C PRO A 29 10.98 -1.65 19.22
N ASP A 30 10.21 -2.72 19.42
CA ASP A 30 9.42 -3.35 18.36
C ASP A 30 8.57 -2.29 17.64
N ARG A 31 8.73 -2.23 16.32
CA ARG A 31 8.03 -1.28 15.44
C ARG A 31 6.68 -1.82 15.00
N THR A 32 6.31 -3.01 15.45
CA THR A 32 5.06 -3.66 15.14
C THR A 32 4.09 -3.48 16.30
N VAL A 33 2.98 -2.81 16.03
CA VAL A 33 1.92 -2.62 17.03
C VAL A 33 0.60 -3.17 16.51
N GLN A 34 -0.21 -3.70 17.42
CA GLN A 34 -1.60 -4.02 17.14
C GLN A 34 -2.46 -2.81 17.49
N VAL A 35 -3.23 -2.34 16.51
CA VAL A 35 -4.21 -1.28 16.71
C VAL A 35 -5.61 -1.79 16.40
N GLN A 36 -6.60 -1.24 17.07
CA GLN A 36 -8.00 -1.46 16.74
C GLN A 36 -8.44 -0.42 15.72
N VAL A 37 -8.94 -0.88 14.57
CA VAL A 37 -9.49 -0.02 13.53
C VAL A 37 -10.92 -0.43 13.20
N TRP A 38 -11.77 0.55 12.94
CA TRP A 38 -13.14 0.33 12.52
C TRP A 38 -13.20 0.17 11.00
N GLN A 39 -13.65 -1.00 10.56
CA GLN A 39 -13.74 -1.32 9.14
C GLN A 39 -15.05 -2.01 8.80
N ARG A 40 -15.43 -1.94 7.53
CA ARG A 40 -16.53 -2.68 6.93
C ARG A 40 -16.12 -3.16 5.55
N ARG A 41 -16.82 -4.18 5.04
CA ARG A 41 -16.77 -4.53 3.63
C ARG A 41 -17.84 -3.76 2.88
N GLU A 42 -17.41 -2.96 1.92
CA GLU A 42 -18.30 -2.34 0.95
C GLU A 42 -18.42 -3.24 -0.27
N CYS A 43 -19.67 -3.57 -0.64
CA CYS A 43 -20.03 -4.32 -1.81
C CYS A 43 -20.73 -3.37 -2.77
N HIS A 44 -19.99 -2.92 -3.78
CA HIS A 44 -20.49 -2.04 -4.82
C HIS A 44 -20.96 -2.88 -6.00
N TYR A 45 -22.24 -2.71 -6.36
CA TYR A 45 -22.85 -3.34 -7.51
C TYR A 45 -23.26 -2.28 -8.51
N GLU A 46 -22.98 -2.54 -9.79
CA GLU A 46 -23.43 -1.69 -10.89
C GLU A 46 -24.23 -2.53 -11.87
N ALA A 47 -25.49 -2.15 -12.06
CA ALA A 47 -26.36 -2.69 -13.08
C ALA A 47 -26.29 -1.82 -14.34
N LEU A 48 -26.03 -2.46 -15.48
CA LEU A 48 -25.94 -1.81 -16.79
C LEU A 48 -26.99 -2.41 -17.73
N TYR A 49 -27.76 -1.54 -18.37
CA TYR A 49 -28.73 -1.89 -19.41
C TYR A 49 -28.41 -1.10 -20.68
N ASP A 50 -28.14 -1.79 -21.79
CA ASP A 50 -27.74 -1.17 -23.07
C ASP A 50 -28.70 -1.61 -24.19
N PRO A 51 -29.88 -0.98 -24.30
CA PRO A 51 -30.79 -1.21 -25.40
C PRO A 51 -30.24 -0.67 -26.73
N PRO A 52 -30.50 -1.36 -27.85
CA PRO A 52 -30.15 -0.85 -29.17
C PRO A 52 -30.81 0.53 -29.39
N GLU A 53 -30.02 1.47 -29.90
CA GLU A 53 -30.45 2.82 -30.35
C GLU A 53 -30.90 3.81 -29.26
N ALA A 54 -30.94 3.42 -27.98
CA ALA A 54 -31.37 4.29 -26.88
C ALA A 54 -30.25 4.68 -25.87
N GLY A 55 -29.01 4.24 -26.12
CA GLY A 55 -27.87 4.46 -25.23
C GLY A 55 -27.87 3.52 -24.01
N TRP A 56 -26.91 3.72 -23.12
CA TRP A 56 -26.75 2.89 -21.92
C TRP A 56 -27.35 3.56 -20.67
N TYR A 57 -27.89 2.74 -19.78
CA TYR A 57 -28.40 3.12 -18.47
C TYR A 57 -27.56 2.41 -17.42
N SER A 58 -27.16 3.12 -16.36
CA SER A 58 -26.53 2.50 -15.18
C SER A 58 -27.32 2.78 -13.91
N CYS A 59 -27.13 1.91 -12.92
CA CYS A 59 -27.68 2.06 -11.59
C CYS A 59 -26.72 1.40 -10.59
N GLN A 60 -26.51 2.03 -9.44
CA GLN A 60 -25.52 1.59 -8.47
C GLN A 60 -26.18 1.24 -7.13
N LEU A 61 -25.64 0.23 -6.46
CA LEU A 61 -26.07 -0.21 -5.13
C LEU A 61 -24.82 -0.45 -4.28
N ASN A 62 -24.76 0.18 -3.11
CA ASN A 62 -23.76 -0.11 -2.09
C ASN A 62 -24.42 -0.86 -0.93
N LEU A 63 -23.88 -2.03 -0.61
CA LEU A 63 -24.25 -2.79 0.59
C LEU A 63 -23.04 -2.91 1.50
N TYR A 64 -23.28 -2.82 2.81
CA TYR A 64 -22.23 -2.82 3.83
C TYR A 64 -22.36 -4.05 4.73
N TYR A 65 -21.25 -4.77 4.88
CA TYR A 65 -21.16 -5.99 5.68
C TYR A 65 -19.94 -5.96 6.59
N GLU A 66 -19.88 -6.88 7.55
CA GLU A 66 -18.69 -7.04 8.39
C GLU A 66 -17.44 -7.33 7.54
N PRO A 67 -16.23 -6.91 7.96
CA PRO A 67 -14.99 -7.04 7.19
C PRO A 67 -14.69 -8.46 6.66
N GLY A 68 -15.01 -9.48 7.45
CA GLY A 68 -14.79 -10.89 7.12
C GLY A 68 -15.92 -11.54 6.31
N ALA A 69 -17.05 -10.86 6.11
CA ALA A 69 -18.16 -11.39 5.33
C ALA A 69 -17.86 -11.33 3.82
N SER A 70 -18.52 -12.17 3.03
CA SER A 70 -18.51 -12.08 1.57
C SER A 70 -19.67 -11.23 1.06
N CYS A 71 -19.45 -10.56 -0.07
CA CYS A 71 -20.53 -9.87 -0.78
C CYS A 71 -21.54 -10.88 -1.35
N PRO A 72 -22.85 -10.59 -1.30
CA PRO A 72 -23.85 -11.36 -2.02
C PRO A 72 -23.50 -11.56 -3.50
N ALA A 73 -23.90 -12.69 -4.07
CA ALA A 73 -23.72 -12.92 -5.50
C ALA A 73 -24.57 -11.95 -6.33
N VAL A 74 -24.10 -11.56 -7.51
CA VAL A 74 -24.82 -10.65 -8.41
C VAL A 74 -26.25 -11.12 -8.73
N GLY A 75 -26.48 -12.44 -8.77
CA GLY A 75 -27.79 -13.03 -9.03
C GLY A 75 -28.81 -12.85 -7.90
N SER A 76 -28.39 -12.52 -6.67
CA SER A 76 -29.28 -12.30 -5.53
C SER A 76 -29.62 -10.84 -5.28
N VAL A 77 -29.00 -9.90 -6.00
CA VAL A 77 -29.21 -8.46 -5.78
C VAL A 77 -29.99 -7.77 -6.91
N GLY A 78 -30.36 -8.50 -7.96
CA GLY A 78 -31.11 -7.93 -9.10
C GLY A 78 -32.41 -7.23 -8.72
N GLU A 79 -32.98 -7.59 -7.57
CA GLU A 79 -34.21 -7.05 -7.00
C GLU A 79 -34.07 -5.61 -6.48
N TYR A 80 -32.88 -5.22 -6.03
CA TYR A 80 -32.60 -3.85 -5.59
C TYR A 80 -32.57 -2.87 -6.77
N PHE A 81 -32.26 -3.36 -7.97
CA PHE A 81 -32.24 -2.56 -9.19
C PHE A 81 -33.63 -2.49 -9.82
N ASN A 82 -34.50 -1.71 -9.19
CA ASN A 82 -35.86 -1.46 -9.65
C ASN A 82 -36.03 0.01 -10.08
N TRP A 83 -37.10 0.31 -10.81
CA TRP A 83 -37.38 1.64 -11.36
C TRP A 83 -37.41 2.78 -10.33
N ASN A 84 -37.83 2.53 -9.07
CA ASN A 84 -37.88 3.58 -8.05
C ASN A 84 -36.48 4.00 -7.60
N GLU A 85 -35.57 3.03 -7.48
CA GLU A 85 -34.17 3.23 -7.09
C GLU A 85 -33.31 3.68 -8.30
N CYS A 86 -33.53 3.05 -9.45
CA CYS A 86 -32.81 3.29 -10.70
C CYS A 86 -33.52 4.33 -11.57
N ARG A 87 -33.60 5.55 -11.04
CA ARG A 87 -34.25 6.67 -11.74
C ARG A 87 -33.60 6.91 -13.11
N GLY A 88 -34.44 6.98 -14.15
CA GLY A 88 -34.00 7.26 -15.51
C GLY A 88 -33.89 6.03 -16.41
N TRP A 89 -34.04 4.81 -15.88
CA TRP A 89 -34.25 3.61 -16.70
C TRP A 89 -35.53 3.73 -17.55
N PRO A 90 -35.70 3.03 -18.68
CA PRO A 90 -36.99 3.07 -19.36
C PRO A 90 -38.10 2.62 -18.40
N VAL A 91 -39.22 3.36 -18.41
CA VAL A 91 -40.27 3.32 -17.37
C VAL A 91 -40.68 1.89 -16.95
N ASN A 92 -40.82 1.70 -15.64
CA ASN A 92 -41.28 0.46 -14.96
C ASN A 92 -40.43 -0.79 -15.18
N LYS A 93 -39.19 -0.66 -15.66
CA LYS A 93 -38.30 -1.82 -15.84
C LYS A 93 -37.35 -2.04 -14.66
N ALA A 94 -37.15 -3.30 -14.29
CA ALA A 94 -36.19 -3.74 -13.29
C ALA A 94 -35.21 -4.76 -13.88
N CYS A 95 -34.05 -4.95 -13.26
CA CYS A 95 -33.14 -6.04 -13.63
C CYS A 95 -33.77 -7.43 -13.44
N ARG A 96 -34.58 -7.58 -12.40
CA ARG A 96 -35.32 -8.81 -12.08
C ARG A 96 -36.70 -8.45 -11.53
N CYS A 97 -37.74 -9.17 -11.95
CA CYS A 97 -39.09 -9.02 -11.41
C CYS A 97 -39.17 -9.58 -9.99
N VAL A 98 -39.83 -8.86 -9.09
CA VAL A 98 -40.16 -9.30 -7.73
C VAL A 98 -41.65 -9.14 -7.52
N ALA A 99 -42.30 -10.19 -7.02
CA ALA A 99 -43.70 -10.10 -6.61
C ALA A 99 -43.84 -9.08 -5.47
N GLY A 100 -44.73 -8.09 -5.60
CA GLY A 100 -44.97 -7.07 -4.57
C GLY A 100 -44.45 -5.66 -4.90
N LEU A 101 -43.59 -5.50 -5.92
CA LEU A 101 -43.34 -4.20 -6.56
C LEU A 101 -44.45 -3.93 -7.60
N GLY A 102 -45.67 -3.75 -7.11
CA GLY A 102 -46.85 -3.31 -7.85
C GLY A 102 -47.06 -3.97 -9.22
N ASP A 103 -47.34 -5.29 -9.25
CA ASP A 103 -47.96 -6.15 -10.29
C ASP A 103 -47.81 -5.82 -11.80
N SER A 104 -46.86 -4.96 -12.18
CA SER A 104 -46.67 -4.42 -13.53
C SER A 104 -45.19 -4.26 -13.89
N CYS A 105 -44.28 -4.83 -13.09
CA CYS A 105 -42.86 -4.72 -13.36
C CYS A 105 -42.48 -5.58 -14.58
N GLU A 106 -41.94 -4.92 -15.62
CA GLU A 106 -41.25 -5.60 -16.71
C GLU A 106 -39.79 -5.83 -16.28
N SER A 107 -39.19 -6.95 -16.67
CA SER A 107 -37.76 -7.16 -16.49
C SER A 107 -36.98 -6.83 -17.76
N VAL A 108 -35.79 -6.26 -17.59
CA VAL A 108 -34.78 -6.12 -18.65
C VAL A 108 -33.63 -7.07 -18.41
N SER A 109 -33.01 -7.50 -19.51
CA SER A 109 -31.69 -8.12 -19.42
C SER A 109 -30.67 -7.01 -19.14
N CYS A 110 -30.22 -6.93 -17.90
CA CYS A 110 -29.12 -6.06 -17.47
C CYS A 110 -27.90 -6.93 -17.11
N SER A 111 -26.70 -6.40 -17.25
CA SER A 111 -25.50 -6.98 -16.65
C SER A 111 -25.28 -6.35 -15.28
N ILE A 112 -24.97 -7.17 -14.27
CA ILE A 112 -24.63 -6.69 -12.93
C ILE A 112 -23.19 -7.06 -12.65
N THR A 113 -22.37 -6.06 -12.34
CA THR A 113 -20.99 -6.25 -11.90
C THR A 113 -20.90 -6.08 -10.38
N LEU A 114 -19.87 -6.67 -9.77
CA LEU A 114 -19.58 -6.56 -8.34
C LEU A 114 -18.11 -6.19 -8.19
N SER A 115 -17.85 -5.15 -7.40
CA SER A 115 -16.53 -4.87 -6.82
C SER A 115 -16.65 -4.78 -5.31
N SER A 116 -15.64 -5.27 -4.58
CA SER A 116 -15.63 -5.23 -3.12
C SER A 116 -14.33 -4.68 -2.58
N GLN A 117 -14.42 -3.90 -1.51
CA GLN A 117 -13.26 -3.38 -0.80
C GLN A 117 -13.51 -3.33 0.70
N LEU A 118 -12.42 -3.22 1.47
CA LEU A 118 -12.50 -2.81 2.87
C LEU A 118 -12.52 -1.28 2.91
N ASP A 119 -13.47 -0.74 3.65
CA ASP A 119 -13.67 0.69 3.82
C ASP A 119 -13.60 1.03 5.33
N SER A 120 -13.13 2.24 5.64
CA SER A 120 -13.14 2.76 7.01
C SER A 120 -14.54 3.19 7.40
N CYS A 121 -14.95 2.94 8.64
CA CYS A 121 -16.28 3.30 9.12
C CYS A 121 -16.24 3.74 10.58
N THR A 122 -17.38 4.19 11.09
CA THR A 122 -17.56 4.59 12.49
C THR A 122 -18.38 3.54 13.24
N GLU A 123 -18.10 3.38 14.53
CA GLU A 123 -18.87 2.52 15.43
C GLU A 123 -20.38 2.76 15.31
N GLY A 124 -21.15 1.68 15.15
CA GLY A 124 -22.61 1.72 15.00
C GLY A 124 -23.11 1.82 13.56
N GLU A 125 -22.25 2.12 12.58
CA GLU A 125 -22.64 2.06 11.17
C GLU A 125 -22.88 0.63 10.68
N THR A 126 -23.77 0.45 9.71
CA THR A 126 -24.09 -0.86 9.13
C THR A 126 -22.83 -1.58 8.65
N GLY A 127 -22.65 -2.83 9.11
CA GLY A 127 -21.50 -3.66 8.75
C GLY A 127 -20.18 -3.23 9.40
N CYS A 128 -20.16 -2.18 10.22
CA CYS A 128 -18.93 -1.70 10.85
C CYS A 128 -18.53 -2.58 12.04
N ARG A 129 -17.26 -3.01 12.06
CA ARG A 129 -16.71 -3.82 13.15
C ARG A 129 -15.26 -3.42 13.44
N SER A 130 -14.90 -3.40 14.72
CA SER A 130 -13.52 -3.23 15.15
C SER A 130 -12.73 -4.49 14.83
N VAL A 131 -11.60 -4.32 14.15
CA VAL A 131 -10.66 -5.39 13.82
C VAL A 131 -9.26 -5.01 14.27
N GLU A 132 -8.48 -6.02 14.67
CA GLU A 132 -7.07 -5.84 14.98
C GLU A 132 -6.28 -5.74 13.67
N GLN A 133 -5.52 -4.67 13.52
CA GLN A 133 -4.59 -4.48 12.43
C GLN A 133 -3.18 -4.33 12.97
N THR A 134 -2.27 -5.06 12.34
CA THR A 134 -0.85 -4.93 12.57
C THR A 134 -0.31 -3.78 11.72
N ILE A 135 0.26 -2.77 12.38
CA ILE A 135 0.97 -1.66 11.74
C ILE A 135 2.45 -1.81 12.05
N THR A 136 3.27 -1.79 10.99
CA THR A 136 4.73 -1.73 11.11
C THR A 136 5.19 -0.32 10.78
N TYR A 137 5.80 0.34 11.75
CA TYR A 137 6.40 1.65 11.60
C TYR A 137 7.78 1.58 10.93
N PRO A 138 8.23 2.65 10.24
CA PRO A 138 9.57 2.69 9.68
C PRO A 138 10.64 2.58 10.78
N GLU A 139 11.74 1.92 10.45
CA GLU A 139 12.92 1.82 11.31
C GLU A 139 13.71 3.14 11.32
N ALA A 140 14.47 3.35 12.40
CA ALA A 140 15.45 4.43 12.45
C ALA A 140 16.57 4.20 11.43
N THR A 141 17.12 5.27 10.87
CA THR A 141 18.23 5.19 9.90
C THR A 141 19.47 5.88 10.42
N VAL A 142 20.65 5.45 9.96
CA VAL A 142 21.93 6.10 10.24
C VAL A 142 22.56 6.55 8.94
N GLN A 143 23.04 7.79 8.91
CA GLN A 143 23.80 8.34 7.80
C GLN A 143 25.21 8.69 8.27
N GLY A 144 26.20 8.47 7.41
CA GLY A 144 27.59 8.80 7.67
C GLY A 144 28.10 9.85 6.69
N THR A 145 28.80 10.85 7.20
CA THR A 145 29.53 11.84 6.41
C THR A 145 30.97 11.92 6.87
N LEU A 146 31.89 12.19 5.94
CA LEU A 146 33.28 12.48 6.27
C LEU A 146 33.47 14.00 6.25
N GLU A 147 33.72 14.57 7.42
CA GLU A 147 34.17 15.95 7.57
C GLU A 147 35.70 16.01 7.44
N ASN A 148 36.24 17.17 7.08
CA ASN A 148 37.68 17.41 6.95
C ASN A 148 38.39 16.41 6.01
N CYS A 149 37.71 15.99 4.94
CA CYS A 149 38.27 15.15 3.89
C CYS A 149 38.55 15.99 2.64
N ASP A 150 39.80 16.38 2.43
CA ASP A 150 40.24 16.89 1.14
C ASP A 150 40.38 15.70 0.19
N GLU A 151 39.37 15.49 -0.65
CA GLU A 151 39.35 14.35 -1.56
C GLU A 151 40.30 14.58 -2.74
N ARG A 152 41.22 13.64 -2.97
CA ARG A 152 42.05 13.55 -4.18
C ARG A 152 42.02 12.13 -4.72
N ASN A 153 41.46 11.96 -5.92
CA ASN A 153 41.34 10.67 -6.60
C ASN A 153 40.61 9.58 -5.77
N GLY A 154 39.56 9.95 -5.03
CA GLY A 154 38.80 9.02 -4.19
C GLY A 154 39.40 8.75 -2.80
N TRP A 155 40.41 9.52 -2.39
CA TRP A 155 41.07 9.38 -1.09
C TRP A 155 41.09 10.70 -0.33
N CYS A 156 40.85 10.67 0.98
CA CYS A 156 41.10 11.81 1.85
C CYS A 156 42.62 11.98 2.04
N VAL A 157 43.17 13.14 1.70
CA VAL A 157 44.59 13.46 1.96
C VAL A 157 44.83 14.23 3.26
N THR A 158 43.75 14.62 3.92
CA THR A 158 43.70 15.12 5.30
C THR A 158 43.17 14.03 6.22
N LEU A 159 43.31 14.21 7.55
CA LEU A 159 42.73 13.30 8.53
C LEU A 159 41.20 13.54 8.61
N PRO A 160 40.35 12.65 8.07
CA PRO A 160 38.93 12.88 8.06
C PRO A 160 38.32 12.58 9.43
N ARG A 161 37.19 13.22 9.73
CA ARG A 161 36.34 12.89 10.86
C ARG A 161 35.06 12.23 10.34
N LEU A 162 34.83 10.99 10.73
CA LEU A 162 33.54 10.34 10.49
C LEU A 162 32.50 10.92 11.43
N VAL A 163 31.43 11.47 10.87
CA VAL A 163 30.26 11.94 11.59
C VAL A 163 29.09 11.04 11.23
N LEU A 164 28.49 10.44 12.25
CA LEU A 164 27.29 9.62 12.13
C LEU A 164 26.11 10.43 12.66
N THR A 165 25.00 10.40 11.93
CA THR A 165 23.75 11.06 12.32
C THR A 165 22.63 10.04 12.28
N GLY A 166 21.88 9.96 13.37
CA GLY A 166 20.69 9.14 13.47
C GLY A 166 19.46 9.91 12.97
N HIS A 167 18.52 9.21 12.35
CA HIS A 167 17.23 9.77 12.01
C HIS A 167 16.12 8.84 12.52
N GLU A 168 15.38 9.33 13.51
CA GLU A 168 14.20 8.68 14.06
C GLU A 168 12.95 9.21 13.34
N PRO A 169 12.24 8.36 12.56
CA PRO A 169 11.06 8.81 11.82
C PRO A 169 9.81 8.96 12.70
N LEU A 170 9.77 8.38 13.91
CA LEU A 170 8.60 8.47 14.79
C LEU A 170 8.65 9.68 15.72
N ASN A 171 7.50 10.35 15.85
CA ASN A 171 7.32 11.40 16.83
C ASN A 171 7.53 10.85 18.26
N ASN A 172 8.13 11.68 19.12
CA ASN A 172 8.42 11.38 20.54
C ASN A 172 9.34 10.18 20.80
N HIS A 173 10.00 9.65 19.76
CA HIS A 173 11.08 8.69 19.90
C HIS A 173 12.40 9.40 19.62
N PHE A 174 13.49 8.94 20.24
CA PHE A 174 14.82 9.51 20.08
C PHE A 174 15.84 8.39 20.03
N ILE A 175 16.87 8.56 19.20
CA ILE A 175 17.99 7.62 19.16
C ILE A 175 18.91 7.95 20.33
N THR A 176 19.10 6.96 21.21
CA THR A 176 19.94 7.12 22.41
C THR A 176 21.42 6.88 22.12
N GLY A 177 21.73 6.15 21.05
CA GLY A 177 23.10 6.05 20.55
C GLY A 177 23.24 5.23 19.28
N ILE A 178 24.42 5.31 18.69
CA ILE A 178 24.84 4.49 17.55
C ILE A 178 26.05 3.68 18.00
N GLU A 179 26.01 2.37 17.81
CA GLU A 179 27.14 1.47 18.05
C GLU A 179 27.60 0.80 16.77
N GLY A 180 28.85 0.40 16.74
CA GLY A 180 29.41 -0.29 15.59
C GLY A 180 30.86 -0.70 15.80
N THR A 181 31.51 -1.08 14.71
CA THR A 181 32.95 -1.39 14.70
C THR A 181 33.64 -0.63 13.58
N HIS A 182 34.85 -0.14 13.86
CA HIS A 182 35.72 0.48 12.88
C HIS A 182 37.09 -0.21 12.94
N ASN A 183 37.48 -0.88 11.84
CA ASN A 183 38.68 -1.72 11.77
C ASN A 183 38.73 -2.82 12.87
N GLY A 184 37.56 -3.35 13.24
CA GLY A 184 37.43 -4.37 14.29
C GLY A 184 37.36 -3.82 15.71
N GLU A 185 37.62 -2.52 15.92
CA GLU A 185 37.48 -1.88 17.23
C GLU A 185 36.05 -1.36 17.42
N PRO A 186 35.38 -1.69 18.54
CA PRO A 186 34.03 -1.21 18.81
C PRO A 186 34.01 0.29 19.10
N PHE A 187 32.94 0.97 18.69
CA PHE A 187 32.66 2.35 19.07
C PHE A 187 31.21 2.52 19.50
N TYR A 188 30.96 3.58 20.27
CA TYR A 188 29.64 4.03 20.68
C TYR A 188 29.56 5.55 20.60
N CYS A 189 28.51 6.08 19.99
CA CYS A 189 28.18 7.50 19.92
C CYS A 189 26.91 7.73 20.75
N GLU A 190 27.03 8.49 21.85
CA GLU A 190 25.88 8.89 22.67
C GLU A 190 25.16 10.07 22.02
N GLY A 191 23.83 9.94 21.85
CA GLY A 191 23.02 10.92 21.13
C GLY A 191 23.34 10.94 19.63
N ALA A 192 22.32 10.80 18.80
CA ALA A 192 22.47 10.66 17.35
C ALA A 192 21.46 11.47 16.56
#